data_AF-A0A9K3EKW9-F1
#
_entry.id   AF-A0A9K3EKW9-F1
#
_cell.length_a   1.000
_cell.length_b   1.000
_cell.length_c   1.000
_cell.angle_alpha   90.00
_cell.angle_beta   90.00
_cell.angle_gamma   90.00
#
_symmetry.space_group_name_H-M   'P 1'
#
loop_
_entity.id
_entity.type
_entity.pdbx_description
1 polymer ?
#
loop_
_entity_poly.entity_id
_entity_poly.type
_entity_poly.pdbx_seq_one_letter_code
_entity_poly.pdbx_strand_id
1 'polypeptide(L)'
;MTLELVVAGKKSVGKGVVVAGSSGKSVSGSEGLDVHQVYVPDWSVKLGDSFKDAAVCEGVLSHIAPPLVHGTIAEMDDDMMLSRLILSTCNLVAVLPQGVASFRKRMHEYEEFSKKKDKMKATMSTLKKENEGLVGELKKQVEALEASRVQLTDDNKWLIEHGFQKVVTYLLHSAEFNSVLGGVYGKLLEHRRHQGYVAGYKACQSGDPQDKSSLYRPEALKVFQDLVRGMERLTYPYVGEVSKFFGKPISVLQDLKPRGLDEAVCKEVLGSLSKKRSCSGDSEETLSCADEGSKDPSLEASGTAVEEGKKKKKKAKKAKGDEAGASKSVVSDAK
;
A
#
# COMPACT_ATOMS: atom_id res chain seq x y z
N MET A 1 58.30 -25.72 12.96
CA MET A 1 57.32 -26.73 12.52
C MET A 1 55.93 -26.27 12.93
N THR A 2 54.94 -26.38 12.06
CA THR A 2 53.57 -25.91 12.31
C THR A 2 52.66 -27.12 12.43
N LEU A 3 52.16 -27.41 13.64
CA LEU A 3 51.18 -28.46 13.84
C LEU A 3 49.77 -27.87 13.62
N GLU A 4 49.24 -28.02 12.41
CA GLU A 4 47.82 -27.77 12.14
C GLU A 4 46.98 -28.90 12.73
N LEU A 5 46.12 -28.57 13.69
CA LEU A 5 45.20 -29.51 14.31
C LEU A 5 43.90 -29.53 13.49
N VAL A 6 43.87 -30.38 12.46
CA VAL A 6 42.77 -30.48 11.49
C VAL A 6 41.54 -31.13 12.16
N VAL A 7 40.65 -30.29 12.71
CA VAL A 7 39.36 -30.73 13.24
C VAL A 7 38.40 -31.06 12.09
N ALA A 8 38.08 -32.34 11.92
CA ALA A 8 37.25 -32.85 10.83
C ALA A 8 35.76 -32.48 10.98
N GLY A 9 35.40 -31.24 10.63
CA GLY A 9 34.02 -30.76 10.60
C GLY A 9 33.18 -31.44 9.50
N LYS A 10 32.37 -32.44 9.87
CA LYS A 10 31.48 -33.15 8.93
C LYS A 10 30.40 -32.23 8.34
N LYS A 11 30.40 -32.06 7.01
CA LYS A 11 29.18 -31.70 6.26
C LYS A 11 29.10 -32.33 4.85
N SER A 12 28.44 -33.49 4.82
CA SER A 12 27.49 -33.97 3.80
C SER A 12 27.89 -34.23 2.32
N VAL A 13 27.29 -35.33 1.80
CA VAL A 13 27.08 -35.72 0.39
C VAL A 13 28.25 -36.39 -0.36
N GLY A 14 28.01 -37.62 -0.86
CA GLY A 14 28.73 -38.19 -2.02
C GLY A 14 29.26 -39.63 -1.90
N LYS A 15 28.46 -40.61 -2.36
CA LYS A 15 28.87 -41.97 -2.81
C LYS A 15 30.08 -42.67 -2.12
N GLY A 16 29.78 -43.33 -1.00
CA GLY A 16 29.91 -44.79 -0.86
C GLY A 16 31.26 -45.49 -1.13
N VAL A 17 31.92 -45.89 -0.04
CA VAL A 17 32.72 -47.13 0.06
C VAL A 17 32.16 -47.95 1.24
N VAL A 18 32.33 -49.28 1.22
CA VAL A 18 31.67 -50.23 2.13
C VAL A 18 32.07 -50.02 3.59
N VAL A 19 31.07 -50.01 4.48
CA VAL A 19 31.28 -50.09 5.94
C VAL A 19 31.57 -51.53 6.33
N ALA A 20 32.84 -51.85 6.57
CA ALA A 20 33.22 -53.03 7.35
C ALA A 20 33.11 -52.67 8.84
N GLY A 21 32.14 -53.25 9.54
CA GLY A 21 31.93 -52.99 10.96
C GLY A 21 32.77 -53.88 11.87
N SER A 22 33.61 -53.27 12.70
CA SER A 22 34.07 -53.84 13.98
C SER A 22 33.47 -52.97 15.09
N SER A 23 32.51 -53.43 15.90
CA SER A 23 32.60 -54.57 16.82
C SER A 23 33.72 -54.35 17.84
N GLY A 24 33.34 -54.01 19.06
CA GLY A 24 34.28 -53.68 20.14
C GLY A 24 35.12 -54.89 20.52
N LYS A 25 36.43 -54.78 20.35
CA LYS A 25 37.39 -55.81 20.70
C LYS A 25 38.60 -55.16 21.37
N SER A 26 38.73 -55.34 22.68
CA SER A 26 39.94 -54.97 23.41
C SER A 26 41.11 -55.76 22.83
N VAL A 27 42.06 -55.09 22.19
CA VAL A 27 43.24 -55.74 21.61
C VAL A 27 44.30 -55.88 22.69
N SER A 28 44.21 -56.99 23.43
CA SER A 28 45.40 -57.63 24.00
C SER A 28 46.09 -58.44 22.89
N GLY A 29 47.43 -58.55 22.99
CA GLY A 29 48.25 -59.28 22.03
C GLY A 29 48.95 -58.38 21.01
N SER A 30 50.27 -58.32 21.12
CA SER A 30 51.17 -57.67 20.19
C SER A 30 51.61 -58.64 19.09
N GLU A 31 51.21 -58.41 17.84
CA GLU A 31 51.82 -59.08 16.68
C GLU A 31 51.63 -58.23 15.41
N GLY A 32 52.73 -57.93 14.70
CA GLY A 32 52.71 -57.38 13.33
C GLY A 32 52.10 -55.97 13.13
N LEU A 33 52.76 -54.91 13.61
CA LEU A 33 52.50 -53.54 13.13
C LEU A 33 53.50 -53.16 12.01
N ASP A 34 52.97 -52.68 10.88
CA ASP A 34 53.77 -52.11 9.80
C ASP A 34 54.42 -50.79 10.24
N VAL A 35 55.75 -50.69 10.06
CA VAL A 35 56.58 -49.54 10.43
C VAL A 35 56.18 -48.26 9.69
N HIS A 36 55.47 -48.38 8.56
CA HIS A 36 54.96 -47.24 7.79
C HIS A 36 53.52 -46.80 8.14
N GLN A 37 52.82 -47.48 9.04
CA GLN A 37 51.44 -47.12 9.38
C GLN A 37 51.38 -45.95 10.39
N VAL A 38 50.82 -44.81 9.96
CA VAL A 38 50.64 -43.63 10.82
C VAL A 38 49.63 -43.94 11.93
N TYR A 39 50.08 -43.88 13.19
CA TYR A 39 49.19 -44.00 14.34
C TYR A 39 48.24 -42.79 14.42
N VAL A 40 46.94 -43.06 14.33
CA VAL A 40 45.87 -42.06 14.52
C VAL A 40 45.21 -42.34 15.88
N PRO A 41 45.31 -41.40 16.85
CA PRO A 41 44.62 -41.53 18.14
C PRO A 41 43.10 -41.52 17.98
N ASP A 42 42.40 -42.55 18.47
CA ASP A 42 40.93 -42.57 18.52
C ASP A 42 40.42 -41.92 19.82
N TRP A 43 40.60 -40.61 19.93
CA TRP A 43 40.11 -39.83 21.06
C TRP A 43 38.58 -39.81 21.07
N SER A 44 37.97 -40.76 21.80
CA SER A 44 36.52 -41.00 21.87
C SER A 44 35.69 -39.90 22.57
N VAL A 45 36.22 -38.69 22.67
CA VAL A 45 35.69 -37.52 23.40
C VAL A 45 34.56 -36.85 22.60
N LYS A 46 33.45 -36.59 23.28
CA LYS A 46 32.20 -36.04 22.71
C LYS A 46 31.92 -34.63 23.22
N LEU A 47 31.02 -33.94 22.52
CA LEU A 47 30.60 -32.59 22.88
C LEU A 47 29.71 -32.61 24.14
N GLY A 48 30.34 -32.42 25.30
CA GLY A 48 29.70 -32.50 26.62
C GLY A 48 30.54 -33.26 27.65
N ASP A 49 31.54 -34.02 27.19
CA ASP A 49 32.46 -34.77 28.06
C ASP A 49 33.33 -33.82 28.89
N SER A 50 33.77 -34.30 30.06
CA SER A 50 34.46 -33.49 31.06
C SER A 50 35.80 -34.11 31.45
N PHE A 51 36.89 -33.35 31.36
CA PHE A 51 38.22 -33.73 31.87
C PHE A 51 38.30 -33.79 33.42
N LYS A 52 37.15 -33.80 34.10
CA LYS A 52 37.03 -34.19 35.52
C LYS A 52 36.57 -35.64 35.70
N ASP A 53 36.11 -36.29 34.63
CA ASP A 53 35.80 -37.72 34.62
C ASP A 53 37.11 -38.51 34.42
N ALA A 54 37.39 -39.42 35.35
CA ALA A 54 38.57 -40.26 35.30
C ALA A 54 38.60 -41.17 34.06
N ALA A 55 37.45 -41.69 33.61
CA ALA A 55 37.38 -42.57 32.44
C ALA A 55 37.64 -41.84 31.13
N VAL A 56 37.18 -40.58 31.02
CA VAL A 56 37.50 -39.71 29.87
C VAL A 56 38.99 -39.39 29.84
N CYS A 57 39.58 -39.09 31.00
CA CYS A 57 41.02 -38.85 31.12
C CYS A 57 41.84 -40.11 30.81
N GLU A 58 41.50 -41.28 31.36
CA GLU A 58 42.17 -42.56 31.09
C GLU A 58 42.14 -42.93 29.60
N GLY A 59 40.98 -42.79 28.95
CA GLY A 59 40.84 -43.00 27.51
C GLY A 59 41.70 -42.05 26.67
N VAL A 60 41.80 -40.76 27.04
CA VAL A 60 42.69 -39.83 26.34
C VAL A 60 44.17 -40.15 26.61
N LEU A 61 44.53 -40.48 27.86
CA LEU A 61 45.91 -40.79 28.28
C LEU A 61 46.45 -42.05 27.56
N SER A 62 45.64 -43.10 27.40
CA SER A 62 46.03 -44.33 26.68
C SER A 62 46.31 -44.12 25.19
N HIS A 63 45.89 -42.97 24.65
CA HIS A 63 46.09 -42.54 23.27
C HIS A 63 47.15 -41.43 23.10
N ILE A 64 47.92 -41.09 24.14
CA ILE A 64 49.01 -40.10 24.06
C ILE A 64 50.27 -40.67 23.40
N ALA A 65 50.52 -41.97 23.54
CA ALA A 65 51.64 -42.66 22.91
C ALA A 65 51.14 -43.86 22.07
N PRO A 66 51.73 -44.16 20.91
CA PRO A 66 51.40 -45.37 20.15
C PRO A 66 51.67 -46.64 20.97
N PRO A 67 50.87 -47.72 20.84
CA PRO A 67 51.07 -48.98 21.57
C PRO A 67 52.49 -49.56 21.49
N LEU A 68 53.17 -49.40 20.35
CA LEU A 68 54.58 -49.79 20.16
C LEU A 68 55.52 -49.08 21.17
N VAL A 69 55.27 -47.80 21.46
CA VAL A 69 56.06 -47.01 22.42
C VAL A 69 55.83 -47.49 23.85
N HIS A 70 54.62 -47.93 24.19
CA HIS A 70 54.34 -48.56 25.49
C HIS A 70 55.13 -49.86 25.67
N GLY A 71 55.22 -50.70 24.63
CA GLY A 71 56.08 -51.89 24.62
C GLY A 71 57.55 -51.56 24.87
N THR A 72 58.12 -50.63 24.09
CA THR A 72 59.51 -50.20 24.27
C THR A 72 59.79 -49.56 25.63
N ILE A 73 58.81 -48.96 26.31
CA ILE A 73 58.98 -48.42 27.66
C ILE A 73 58.99 -49.55 28.71
N ALA A 74 58.22 -50.62 28.52
CA ALA A 74 58.17 -51.76 29.45
C ALA A 74 59.44 -52.63 29.43
N GLU A 75 60.29 -52.49 28.41
CA GLU A 75 61.56 -53.21 28.25
C GLU A 75 62.80 -52.40 28.70
N MET A 76 62.63 -51.17 29.17
CA MET A 76 63.74 -50.31 29.61
C MET A 76 64.17 -50.57 31.06
N ASP A 77 65.47 -50.49 31.34
CA ASP A 77 66.01 -50.46 32.70
C ASP A 77 65.83 -49.08 33.38
N ASP A 78 66.04 -49.04 34.70
CA ASP A 78 65.81 -47.86 35.54
C ASP A 78 66.69 -46.65 35.17
N ASP A 79 67.96 -46.86 34.79
CA ASP A 79 68.88 -45.78 34.42
C ASP A 79 68.54 -45.21 33.03
N MET A 80 68.14 -46.06 32.09
CA MET A 80 67.58 -45.67 30.81
C MET A 80 66.25 -44.92 30.99
N MET A 81 65.37 -45.39 31.88
CA MET A 81 64.11 -44.71 32.21
C MET A 81 64.35 -43.33 32.83
N LEU A 82 65.24 -43.22 33.81
CA LEU A 82 65.61 -41.95 34.44
C LEU A 82 66.23 -40.97 33.43
N SER A 83 67.16 -41.44 32.60
CA SER A 83 67.79 -40.64 31.54
C SER A 83 66.76 -40.12 30.52
N ARG A 84 65.83 -40.98 30.10
CA ARG A 84 64.74 -40.62 29.18
C ARG A 84 63.73 -39.67 29.83
N LEU A 85 63.42 -39.84 31.12
CA LEU A 85 62.55 -38.96 31.89
C LEU A 85 63.16 -37.55 32.01
N ILE A 86 64.45 -37.44 32.34
CA ILE A 86 65.16 -36.16 32.41
C ILE A 86 65.15 -35.46 31.04
N LEU A 87 65.55 -36.15 29.97
CA LEU A 87 65.57 -35.58 28.62
C LEU A 87 64.17 -35.18 28.14
N SER A 88 63.14 -35.99 28.40
CA SER A 88 61.75 -35.68 28.09
C SER A 88 61.26 -34.44 28.86
N THR A 89 61.60 -34.34 30.15
CA THR A 89 61.27 -33.17 30.99
C THR A 89 61.96 -31.91 30.48
N CYS A 90 63.24 -31.97 30.12
CA CYS A 90 63.97 -30.85 29.51
C CYS A 90 63.34 -30.41 28.18
N ASN A 91 62.96 -31.36 27.31
CA ASN A 91 62.29 -31.06 26.04
C ASN A 91 60.90 -30.43 26.25
N LEU A 92 60.12 -30.91 27.23
CA LEU A 92 58.84 -30.33 27.61
C LEU A 92 59.00 -28.90 28.13
N VAL A 93 59.96 -28.67 29.04
CA VAL A 93 60.28 -27.35 29.58
C VAL A 93 60.76 -26.39 28.48
N ALA A 94 61.50 -26.87 27.47
CA ALA A 94 61.93 -26.06 26.34
C ALA A 94 60.78 -25.57 25.45
N VAL A 95 59.67 -26.32 25.32
CA VAL A 95 58.50 -25.90 24.53
C VAL A 95 57.48 -25.08 25.33
N LEU A 96 57.49 -25.13 26.66
CA LEU A 96 56.58 -24.34 27.52
C LEU A 96 56.58 -22.82 27.20
N PRO A 97 57.72 -22.13 27.01
CA PRO A 97 57.73 -20.70 26.65
C PRO A 97 56.94 -20.39 25.37
N GLN A 98 57.06 -21.23 24.34
CA GLN A 98 56.34 -21.06 23.07
C GLN A 98 54.84 -21.39 23.23
N GLY A 99 54.50 -22.41 24.01
CA GLY A 99 53.11 -22.74 24.35
C GLY A 99 52.42 -21.59 25.09
N VAL A 100 53.05 -21.05 26.14
CA VAL A 100 52.55 -19.93 26.94
C VAL A 100 52.46 -18.63 26.12
N ALA A 101 53.44 -18.36 25.25
CA ALA A 101 53.37 -17.22 24.32
C ALA A 101 52.19 -17.35 23.33
N SER A 102 51.99 -18.54 22.77
CA SER A 102 50.88 -18.83 21.84
C SER A 102 49.52 -18.73 22.52
N PHE A 103 49.40 -19.20 23.77
CA PHE A 103 48.20 -19.06 24.58
C PHE A 103 47.87 -17.59 24.88
N ARG A 104 48.86 -16.80 25.34
CA ARG A 104 48.68 -15.36 25.59
C ARG A 104 48.22 -14.61 24.33
N LYS A 105 48.79 -14.93 23.16
CA LYS A 105 48.36 -14.35 21.87
C LYS A 105 46.89 -14.66 21.57
N ARG A 106 46.48 -15.93 21.65
CA ARG A 106 45.07 -16.35 21.42
C ARG A 106 44.09 -15.73 22.42
N MET A 107 44.47 -15.60 23.69
CA MET A 107 43.63 -14.95 24.71
C MET A 107 43.40 -13.47 24.40
N HIS A 108 44.43 -12.74 23.95
CA HIS A 108 44.28 -11.34 23.55
C HIS A 108 43.47 -11.17 22.25
N GLU A 109 43.66 -12.05 21.26
CA GLU A 109 42.83 -12.10 20.04
C GLU A 109 41.35 -12.35 20.37
N TYR A 110 41.05 -13.22 21.34
CA TYR A 110 39.69 -13.48 21.82
C TYR A 110 39.10 -12.27 22.56
N GLU A 111 39.90 -11.56 23.37
CA GLU A 111 39.51 -10.35 24.06
C GLU A 111 39.09 -9.24 23.09
N GLU A 112 39.90 -8.96 22.07
CA GLU A 112 39.60 -8.01 20.99
C GLU A 112 38.39 -8.45 20.15
N PHE A 113 38.25 -9.75 19.88
CA PHE A 113 37.06 -10.27 19.22
C PHE A 113 35.79 -10.04 20.05
N SER A 114 35.84 -10.22 21.38
CA SER A 114 34.68 -9.89 22.22
C SER A 114 34.37 -8.40 22.20
N LYS A 115 35.36 -7.51 22.37
CA LYS A 115 35.18 -6.06 22.25
C LYS A 115 34.55 -5.67 20.90
N LYS A 116 34.96 -6.30 19.79
CA LYS A 116 34.39 -6.08 18.46
C LYS A 116 32.94 -6.59 18.34
N LYS A 117 32.66 -7.79 18.86
CA LYS A 117 31.31 -8.39 18.92
C LYS A 117 30.36 -7.52 19.73
N ASP A 118 30.80 -6.99 20.88
CA ASP A 118 29.98 -6.15 21.76
C ASP A 118 29.75 -4.75 21.17
N LYS A 119 30.74 -4.14 20.50
CA LYS A 119 30.56 -2.93 19.67
C LYS A 119 29.54 -3.16 18.54
N MET A 120 29.66 -4.28 17.81
CA MET A 120 28.74 -4.63 16.72
C MET A 120 27.30 -4.87 17.22
N LYS A 121 27.15 -5.47 18.41
CA LYS A 121 25.85 -5.63 19.08
C LYS A 121 25.22 -4.28 19.43
N ALA A 122 26.03 -3.31 19.88
CA ALA A 122 25.56 -1.95 20.14
C ALA A 122 25.10 -1.24 18.85
N THR A 123 25.91 -1.24 17.79
CA THR A 123 25.53 -0.62 16.50
C THR A 123 24.29 -1.27 15.89
N MET A 124 24.16 -2.60 15.97
CA MET A 124 22.96 -3.30 15.51
C MET A 124 21.71 -2.90 16.30
N SER A 125 21.84 -2.63 17.61
CA SER A 125 20.74 -2.14 18.44
C SER A 125 20.35 -0.69 18.11
N THR A 126 21.31 0.16 17.72
CA THR A 126 21.04 1.53 17.27
C THR A 126 20.33 1.53 15.93
N LEU A 127 20.89 0.85 14.92
CA LEU A 127 20.29 0.72 13.58
C LEU A 127 18.89 0.12 13.62
N LYS A 128 18.63 -0.84 14.53
CA LYS A 128 17.28 -1.39 14.72
C LYS A 128 16.29 -0.32 15.20
N LYS A 129 16.66 0.51 16.20
CA LYS A 129 15.80 1.60 16.71
C LYS A 129 15.56 2.68 15.66
N GLU A 130 16.59 3.02 14.88
CA GLU A 130 16.49 3.98 13.79
C GLU A 130 15.52 3.48 12.71
N ASN A 131 15.63 2.20 12.32
CA ASN A 131 14.72 1.58 11.37
C ASN A 131 13.27 1.49 11.91
N GLU A 132 13.08 1.12 13.18
CA GLU A 132 11.77 1.16 13.85
C GLU A 132 11.16 2.58 13.85
N GLY A 133 11.98 3.61 14.06
CA GLY A 133 11.58 5.01 13.97
C GLY A 133 11.19 5.46 12.55
N LEU A 134 12.00 5.09 11.55
CA LEU A 134 11.74 5.40 10.13
C LEU A 134 10.46 4.71 9.62
N VAL A 135 10.24 3.44 9.98
CA VAL A 135 8.99 2.72 9.67
C VAL A 135 7.80 3.37 10.35
N GLY A 136 7.95 3.79 11.62
CA GLY A 136 6.90 4.51 12.35
C GLY A 136 6.54 5.87 11.72
N GLU A 137 7.51 6.60 11.18
CA GLU A 137 7.28 7.87 10.50
C GLU A 137 6.68 7.68 9.10
N LEU A 138 7.20 6.72 8.31
CA LEU A 138 6.63 6.36 7.01
C LEU A 138 5.15 5.95 7.13
N LYS A 139 4.79 5.21 8.19
CA LYS A 139 3.39 4.82 8.45
C LYS A 139 2.47 6.03 8.64
N LYS A 140 2.87 7.04 9.41
CA LYS A 140 2.08 8.29 9.57
C LYS A 140 1.91 9.02 8.24
N GLN A 141 2.95 9.05 7.41
CA GLN A 141 2.92 9.73 6.12
C GLN A 141 1.98 9.01 5.14
N VAL A 142 1.96 7.68 5.14
CA VAL A 142 0.95 6.89 4.41
C VAL A 142 -0.46 7.19 4.93
N GLU A 143 -0.70 7.13 6.24
CA GLU A 143 -2.02 7.42 6.85
C GLU A 143 -2.53 8.83 6.51
N ALA A 144 -1.64 9.84 6.53
CA ALA A 144 -1.98 11.22 6.17
C ALA A 144 -2.27 11.38 4.67
N LEU A 145 -1.51 10.70 3.79
CA LEU A 145 -1.74 10.70 2.35
C LEU A 145 -3.04 9.96 1.98
N GLU A 146 -3.36 8.85 2.67
CA GLU A 146 -4.63 8.13 2.48
C GLU A 146 -5.83 8.98 2.93
N ALA A 147 -5.75 9.64 4.09
CA ALA A 147 -6.78 10.57 4.54
C ALA A 147 -6.98 11.74 3.55
N SER A 148 -5.89 12.33 3.06
CA SER A 148 -5.93 13.38 2.04
C SER A 148 -6.51 12.88 0.71
N ARG A 149 -6.18 11.66 0.28
CA ARG A 149 -6.75 11.01 -0.91
C ARG A 149 -8.26 10.81 -0.78
N VAL A 150 -8.74 10.32 0.36
CA VAL A 150 -10.19 10.13 0.61
C VAL A 150 -10.89 11.48 0.53
N GLN A 151 -10.39 12.50 1.24
CA GLN A 151 -10.94 13.85 1.17
C GLN A 151 -10.97 14.40 -0.27
N LEU A 152 -9.88 14.26 -1.02
CA LEU A 152 -9.83 14.67 -2.44
C LEU A 152 -10.83 13.88 -3.31
N THR A 153 -11.12 12.62 -3.01
CA THR A 153 -12.15 11.84 -3.71
C THR A 153 -13.55 12.36 -3.41
N ASP A 154 -13.87 12.63 -2.15
CA ASP A 154 -15.17 13.17 -1.73
C ASP A 154 -15.40 14.61 -2.22
N ASP A 155 -14.38 15.47 -2.15
CA ASP A 155 -14.41 16.84 -2.67
C ASP A 155 -14.66 16.85 -4.18
N ASN A 156 -13.94 16.03 -4.96
CA ASN A 156 -14.15 15.89 -6.41
C ASN A 156 -15.54 15.34 -6.74
N LYS A 157 -16.00 14.32 -6.01
CA LYS A 157 -17.35 13.76 -6.18
C LYS A 157 -18.42 14.82 -5.94
N TRP A 158 -18.32 15.59 -4.86
CA TRP A 158 -19.24 16.69 -4.58
C TRP A 158 -19.20 17.75 -5.69
N LEU A 159 -18.01 18.12 -6.18
CA LEU A 159 -17.87 19.12 -7.24
C LEU A 159 -18.60 18.71 -8.53
N ILE A 160 -18.45 17.44 -8.93
CA ILE A 160 -19.07 16.84 -10.12
C ILE A 160 -20.58 16.70 -9.95
N GLU A 161 -21.05 16.09 -8.86
CA GLU A 161 -22.47 15.81 -8.65
C GLU A 161 -23.30 17.06 -8.34
N HIS A 162 -22.75 17.98 -7.53
CA HIS A 162 -23.47 19.08 -6.90
C HIS A 162 -22.86 20.46 -7.21
N GLY A 163 -21.53 20.58 -7.22
CA GLY A 163 -20.81 21.86 -7.32
C GLY A 163 -21.11 22.66 -8.57
N PHE A 164 -20.89 22.08 -9.76
CA PHE A 164 -21.19 22.75 -11.03
C PHE A 164 -22.66 23.20 -11.13
N GLN A 165 -23.58 22.31 -10.76
CA GLN A 165 -25.02 22.61 -10.78
C GLN A 165 -25.37 23.76 -9.82
N LYS A 166 -24.80 23.76 -8.61
CA LYS A 166 -25.00 24.83 -7.62
C LYS A 166 -24.48 26.17 -8.13
N VAL A 167 -23.29 26.22 -8.73
CA VAL A 167 -22.73 27.44 -9.32
C VAL A 167 -23.62 27.97 -10.44
N VAL A 168 -24.07 27.11 -11.38
CA VAL A 168 -24.95 27.52 -12.48
C VAL A 168 -26.31 27.99 -11.98
N THR A 169 -26.97 27.25 -11.07
CA THR A 169 -28.26 27.67 -10.51
C THR A 169 -28.15 28.99 -9.75
N TYR A 170 -27.10 29.18 -8.95
CA TYR A 170 -26.90 30.44 -8.22
C TYR A 170 -26.62 31.61 -9.16
N LEU A 171 -25.85 31.42 -10.24
CA LEU A 171 -25.63 32.45 -11.25
C LEU A 171 -26.95 32.87 -11.91
N LEU A 172 -27.75 31.92 -12.39
CA LEU A 172 -29.03 32.19 -13.07
C LEU A 172 -30.07 32.88 -12.18
N HIS A 173 -30.01 32.71 -10.85
CA HIS A 173 -30.90 33.35 -9.88
C HIS A 173 -30.25 34.51 -9.12
N SER A 174 -29.07 34.97 -9.55
CA SER A 174 -28.42 36.15 -9.00
C SER A 174 -29.10 37.45 -9.47
N ALA A 175 -29.04 38.51 -8.66
CA ALA A 175 -29.47 39.83 -9.10
C ALA A 175 -28.59 40.36 -10.25
N GLU A 176 -27.31 39.97 -10.28
CA GLU A 176 -26.33 40.37 -11.30
C GLU A 176 -26.72 39.83 -12.69
N PHE A 177 -27.12 38.56 -12.79
CA PHE A 177 -27.61 37.97 -14.03
C PHE A 177 -29.00 38.52 -14.41
N ASN A 178 -29.95 38.53 -13.47
CA ASN A 178 -31.33 38.93 -13.75
C ASN A 178 -31.49 40.41 -14.07
N SER A 179 -30.62 41.29 -13.55
CA SER A 179 -30.59 42.70 -13.94
C SER A 179 -30.22 42.89 -15.42
N VAL A 180 -29.19 42.18 -15.90
CA VAL A 180 -28.79 42.22 -17.31
C VAL A 180 -29.87 41.63 -18.21
N LEU A 181 -30.39 40.44 -17.85
CA LEU A 181 -31.46 39.78 -18.59
C LEU A 181 -32.72 40.66 -18.67
N GLY A 182 -33.10 41.29 -17.55
CA GLY A 182 -34.17 42.28 -17.48
C GLY A 182 -33.93 43.50 -18.36
N GLY A 183 -32.68 43.97 -18.48
CA GLY A 183 -32.29 45.02 -19.42
C GLY A 183 -32.48 44.62 -20.89
N VAL A 184 -32.11 43.39 -21.27
CA VAL A 184 -32.32 42.85 -22.62
C VAL A 184 -33.82 42.73 -22.93
N TYR A 185 -34.62 42.18 -22.01
CA TYR A 185 -36.08 42.11 -22.17
C TYR A 185 -36.72 43.51 -22.22
N GLY A 186 -36.30 44.44 -21.36
CA GLY A 186 -36.77 45.83 -21.35
C GLY A 186 -36.56 46.50 -22.71
N LYS A 187 -35.34 46.37 -23.28
CA LYS A 187 -35.05 46.91 -24.62
C LYS A 187 -35.84 46.22 -25.73
N LEU A 188 -36.10 44.91 -25.63
CA LEU A 188 -36.97 44.18 -26.57
C LEU A 188 -38.44 44.64 -26.52
N LEU A 189 -38.93 45.04 -25.34
CA LEU A 189 -40.26 45.62 -25.13
C LEU A 189 -40.32 47.07 -25.65
N GLU A 190 -39.35 47.92 -25.30
CA GLU A 190 -39.23 49.31 -25.77
C GLU A 190 -39.19 49.41 -27.31
N HIS A 191 -38.39 48.55 -27.95
CA HIS A 191 -38.29 48.50 -29.42
C HIS A 191 -39.54 47.89 -30.08
N ARG A 192 -40.58 47.56 -29.30
CA ARG A 192 -41.87 47.03 -29.74
C ARG A 192 -41.79 45.76 -30.59
N ARG A 193 -40.69 44.99 -30.62
CA ARG A 193 -40.60 43.79 -31.47
C ARG A 193 -41.76 42.81 -31.24
N HIS A 194 -42.20 42.62 -30.00
CA HIS A 194 -43.38 41.80 -29.68
C HIS A 194 -44.66 42.34 -30.34
N GLN A 195 -44.93 43.66 -30.26
CA GLN A 195 -46.05 44.31 -30.95
C GLN A 195 -45.90 44.29 -32.47
N GLY A 196 -44.68 44.46 -33.01
CA GLY A 196 -44.38 44.41 -34.44
C GLY A 196 -44.56 43.02 -35.04
N TYR A 197 -44.21 41.95 -34.32
CA TYR A 197 -44.54 40.58 -34.73
C TYR A 197 -46.06 40.34 -34.70
N VAL A 198 -46.75 40.69 -33.61
CA VAL A 198 -48.21 40.49 -33.49
C VAL A 198 -48.99 41.30 -34.52
N ALA A 199 -48.61 42.56 -34.76
CA ALA A 199 -49.23 43.41 -35.76
C ALA A 199 -48.86 42.99 -37.19
N GLY A 200 -47.62 42.59 -37.43
CA GLY A 200 -47.17 42.05 -38.72
C GLY A 200 -47.89 40.75 -39.10
N TYR A 201 -48.14 39.87 -38.13
CA TYR A 201 -48.92 38.65 -38.34
C TYR A 201 -50.38 38.97 -38.71
N LYS A 202 -50.99 39.97 -38.05
CA LYS A 202 -52.34 40.46 -38.40
C LYS A 202 -52.39 41.17 -39.76
N ALA A 203 -51.38 41.96 -40.11
CA ALA A 203 -51.26 42.59 -41.42
C ALA A 203 -51.12 41.54 -42.54
N CYS A 204 -50.29 40.52 -42.32
CA CYS A 204 -50.15 39.38 -43.23
C CYS A 204 -51.47 38.59 -43.39
N GLN A 205 -52.25 38.40 -42.31
CA GLN A 205 -53.61 37.84 -42.40
C GLN A 205 -54.60 38.75 -43.16
N SER A 206 -54.31 40.05 -43.27
CA SER A 206 -55.12 41.04 -43.98
C SER A 206 -54.68 41.29 -45.42
N GLY A 207 -53.55 40.70 -45.86
CA GLY A 207 -52.93 40.94 -47.17
C GLY A 207 -52.09 42.22 -47.28
N ASP A 208 -51.85 42.93 -46.17
CA ASP A 208 -51.14 44.21 -46.17
C ASP A 208 -49.60 44.03 -46.19
N PRO A 209 -48.85 44.79 -47.02
CA PRO A 209 -47.38 44.77 -47.02
C PRO A 209 -46.80 45.19 -45.67
N GLN A 210 -46.07 44.29 -45.02
CA GLN A 210 -45.55 44.46 -43.66
C GLN A 210 -44.65 45.71 -43.52
N ASP A 211 -43.90 46.04 -44.58
CA ASP A 211 -42.95 47.16 -44.68
C ASP A 211 -43.62 48.54 -44.50
N LYS A 212 -44.94 48.64 -44.76
CA LYS A 212 -45.71 49.88 -44.58
C LYS A 212 -46.19 50.10 -43.15
N SER A 213 -46.01 49.12 -42.26
CA SER A 213 -46.44 49.21 -40.88
C SER A 213 -45.53 50.14 -40.07
N SER A 214 -46.12 51.09 -39.34
CA SER A 214 -45.40 51.96 -38.38
C SER A 214 -44.79 51.20 -37.19
N LEU A 215 -45.05 49.89 -37.09
CA LEU A 215 -44.47 48.96 -36.12
C LEU A 215 -43.33 48.10 -36.71
N TYR A 216 -43.03 48.22 -38.01
CA TYR A 216 -41.88 47.58 -38.64
C TYR A 216 -40.61 48.39 -38.36
N ARG A 217 -39.63 47.77 -37.70
CA ARG A 217 -38.34 48.38 -37.32
C ARG A 217 -37.21 47.34 -37.45
N PRO A 218 -36.57 47.19 -38.62
CA PRO A 218 -35.53 46.17 -38.83
C PRO A 218 -34.29 46.41 -37.95
N GLU A 219 -34.00 47.66 -37.57
CA GLU A 219 -32.88 48.04 -36.69
C GLU A 219 -32.99 47.39 -35.31
N ALA A 220 -34.22 47.13 -34.84
CA ALA A 220 -34.49 46.50 -33.55
C ALA A 220 -33.95 45.06 -33.45
N LEU A 221 -33.73 44.38 -34.58
CA LEU A 221 -33.05 43.09 -34.60
C LEU A 221 -31.56 43.26 -34.31
N LYS A 222 -30.91 44.25 -34.94
CA LYS A 222 -29.48 44.55 -34.73
C LYS A 222 -29.22 45.00 -33.29
N VAL A 223 -30.01 45.93 -32.77
CA VAL A 223 -29.91 46.39 -31.37
C VAL A 223 -30.05 45.21 -30.39
N PHE A 224 -30.96 44.27 -30.65
CA PHE A 224 -31.10 43.07 -29.83
C PHE A 224 -29.88 42.13 -29.94
N GLN A 225 -29.34 41.90 -31.14
CA GLN A 225 -28.14 41.08 -31.34
C GLN A 225 -26.91 41.69 -30.66
N ASP A 226 -26.74 43.01 -30.74
CA ASP A 226 -25.63 43.70 -30.08
C ASP A 226 -25.78 43.70 -28.54
N LEU A 227 -27.01 43.74 -28.01
CA LEU A 227 -27.28 43.57 -26.57
C LEU A 227 -27.01 42.14 -26.07
N VAL A 228 -27.42 41.10 -26.83
CA VAL A 228 -27.14 39.70 -26.50
C VAL A 228 -25.63 39.44 -26.54
N ARG A 229 -24.94 39.92 -27.58
CA ARG A 229 -23.46 39.87 -27.68
C ARG A 229 -22.76 40.65 -26.57
N GLY A 230 -23.40 41.69 -26.04
CA GLY A 230 -22.98 42.37 -24.83
C GLY A 230 -23.06 41.45 -23.61
N MET A 231 -24.21 40.80 -23.39
CA MET A 231 -24.43 39.86 -22.29
C MET A 231 -23.46 38.66 -22.33
N GLU A 232 -23.23 38.07 -23.51
CA GLU A 232 -22.27 36.98 -23.75
C GLU A 232 -20.83 37.33 -23.33
N ARG A 233 -20.48 38.62 -23.29
CA ARG A 233 -19.15 39.14 -22.95
C ARG A 233 -19.02 39.64 -21.51
N LEU A 234 -20.09 39.60 -20.72
CA LEU A 234 -20.04 40.02 -19.32
C LEU A 234 -19.37 38.97 -18.44
N THR A 235 -18.34 39.39 -17.70
CA THR A 235 -17.80 38.61 -16.59
C THR A 235 -18.60 38.92 -15.34
N TYR A 236 -19.44 37.98 -14.89
CA TYR A 236 -20.24 38.14 -13.68
C TYR A 236 -19.33 38.11 -12.42
N PRO A 237 -19.44 39.08 -11.50
CA PRO A 237 -18.63 39.15 -10.28
C PRO A 237 -18.54 37.81 -9.51
N TYR A 238 -19.68 37.13 -9.32
CA TYR A 238 -19.74 35.81 -8.68
C TYR A 238 -18.86 34.74 -9.36
N VAL A 239 -18.79 34.70 -10.69
CA VAL A 239 -17.90 33.78 -11.42
C VAL A 239 -16.43 34.18 -11.24
N GLY A 240 -16.18 35.49 -11.17
CA GLY A 240 -14.89 36.08 -10.74
C GLY A 240 -14.54 35.85 -9.26
N GLU A 241 -15.47 35.34 -8.44
CA GLU A 241 -15.19 34.88 -7.07
C GLU A 241 -14.99 33.36 -7.05
N VAL A 242 -15.87 32.57 -7.69
CA VAL A 242 -15.74 31.10 -7.83
C VAL A 242 -14.35 30.70 -8.38
N SER A 243 -13.85 31.41 -9.39
CA SER A 243 -12.51 31.18 -9.96
C SER A 243 -11.34 31.40 -8.98
N LYS A 244 -11.55 32.14 -7.87
CA LYS A 244 -10.56 32.37 -6.81
C LYS A 244 -10.55 31.27 -5.73
N PHE A 245 -11.25 30.15 -5.93
CA PHE A 245 -11.27 29.00 -5.00
C PHE A 245 -10.31 27.87 -5.38
N PHE A 246 -9.51 28.04 -6.43
CA PHE A 246 -8.39 27.13 -6.70
C PHE A 246 -7.47 27.01 -5.47
N GLY A 247 -7.22 25.78 -5.02
CA GLY A 247 -6.39 25.48 -3.84
C GLY A 247 -7.03 25.80 -2.47
N LYS A 248 -8.34 26.08 -2.40
CA LYS A 248 -9.06 26.31 -1.12
C LYS A 248 -9.94 25.11 -0.74
N PRO A 249 -10.24 24.88 0.55
CA PRO A 249 -11.16 23.82 0.98
C PRO A 249 -12.54 23.98 0.36
N ILE A 250 -13.17 22.86 -0.04
CA ILE A 250 -14.42 22.91 -0.80
C ILE A 250 -15.59 23.50 0.00
N SER A 251 -15.56 23.41 1.34
CA SER A 251 -16.54 24.04 2.24
C SER A 251 -16.69 25.55 2.00
N VAL A 252 -15.60 26.26 1.71
CA VAL A 252 -15.65 27.71 1.46
C VAL A 252 -16.29 28.03 0.09
N LEU A 253 -16.23 27.10 -0.87
CA LEU A 253 -17.00 27.17 -2.12
C LEU A 253 -18.46 26.74 -1.91
N GLN A 254 -18.74 25.86 -0.94
CA GLN A 254 -20.11 25.49 -0.57
C GLN A 254 -20.88 26.66 0.08
N ASP A 255 -20.22 27.52 0.85
CA ASP A 255 -20.90 28.66 1.50
C ASP A 255 -21.00 29.91 0.62
N LEU A 256 -20.31 29.95 -0.52
CA LEU A 256 -20.32 31.08 -1.46
C LEU A 256 -21.71 31.29 -2.10
N LYS A 257 -22.17 32.55 -2.15
CA LYS A 257 -23.45 32.97 -2.73
C LYS A 257 -23.29 34.30 -3.49
N PRO A 258 -23.91 34.48 -4.66
CA PRO A 258 -23.91 35.76 -5.37
C PRO A 258 -24.79 36.80 -4.66
N ARG A 259 -24.59 38.07 -5.02
CA ARG A 259 -25.38 39.18 -4.50
C ARG A 259 -26.85 39.06 -4.93
N GLY A 260 -27.76 39.21 -3.95
CA GLY A 260 -29.21 39.18 -4.19
C GLY A 260 -29.76 37.83 -4.66
N LEU A 261 -29.13 36.72 -4.26
CA LEU A 261 -29.61 35.36 -4.51
C LEU A 261 -30.98 35.12 -3.84
N ASP A 262 -31.97 34.64 -4.59
CA ASP A 262 -33.16 34.02 -3.99
C ASP A 262 -32.81 32.61 -3.50
N GLU A 263 -32.57 32.48 -2.19
CA GLU A 263 -32.26 31.20 -1.56
C GLU A 263 -33.42 30.20 -1.59
N ALA A 264 -34.69 30.64 -1.62
CA ALA A 264 -35.83 29.74 -1.58
C ALA A 264 -36.01 29.04 -2.93
N VAL A 265 -36.05 29.83 -4.02
CA VAL A 265 -36.13 29.33 -5.39
C VAL A 265 -34.92 28.45 -5.71
N CYS A 266 -33.71 28.85 -5.29
CA CYS A 266 -32.52 28.02 -5.52
C CYS A 266 -32.56 26.68 -4.79
N LYS A 267 -33.09 26.61 -3.56
CA LYS A 267 -33.22 25.34 -2.82
C LYS A 267 -34.25 24.43 -3.50
N GLU A 268 -35.36 24.97 -3.98
CA GLU A 268 -36.38 24.23 -4.73
C GLU A 268 -35.86 23.69 -6.07
N VAL A 269 -35.18 24.53 -6.86
CA VAL A 269 -34.58 24.16 -8.15
C VAL A 269 -33.52 23.08 -7.97
N LEU A 270 -32.61 23.21 -6.99
CA LEU A 270 -31.58 22.20 -6.73
C LEU A 270 -32.19 20.87 -6.24
N GLY A 271 -33.20 20.90 -5.38
CA GLY A 271 -33.91 19.70 -4.91
C GLY A 271 -34.75 19.00 -5.99
N SER A 272 -35.31 19.77 -6.93
CA SER A 272 -36.05 19.22 -8.07
C SER A 272 -35.14 18.61 -9.15
N LEU A 273 -33.90 19.10 -9.28
CA LEU A 273 -32.92 18.59 -10.22
C LEU A 273 -32.20 17.34 -9.70
N SER A 274 -31.79 17.29 -8.43
CA SER A 274 -31.15 16.10 -7.85
C SER A 274 -32.04 14.86 -7.95
N LYS A 275 -33.35 15.03 -7.68
CA LYS A 275 -34.38 13.98 -7.80
C LYS A 275 -34.59 13.43 -9.22
N LYS A 276 -34.05 14.09 -10.25
CA LYS A 276 -34.12 13.64 -11.66
C LYS A 276 -32.87 12.94 -12.18
N ARG A 277 -31.72 13.01 -11.47
CA ARG A 277 -30.46 12.39 -11.92
C ARG A 277 -30.26 10.94 -11.43
N SER A 278 -31.20 10.38 -10.66
CA SER A 278 -31.15 9.01 -10.16
C SER A 278 -31.51 7.93 -11.20
N CYS A 279 -30.94 8.00 -12.41
CA CYS A 279 -31.17 7.04 -13.50
C CYS A 279 -29.91 6.81 -14.36
N SER A 280 -29.60 5.53 -14.61
CA SER A 280 -28.71 5.00 -15.67
C SER A 280 -27.26 5.48 -15.71
N GLY A 281 -26.33 4.54 -15.48
CA GLY A 281 -24.88 4.76 -15.57
C GLY A 281 -24.07 3.46 -15.44
N ASP A 282 -24.64 2.34 -15.89
CA ASP A 282 -24.07 1.00 -15.82
C ASP A 282 -24.16 0.37 -17.22
N SER A 283 -23.04 0.35 -17.94
CA SER A 283 -22.93 -0.04 -19.36
C SER A 283 -21.46 -0.24 -19.75
N GLU A 284 -20.84 -1.32 -19.26
CA GLU A 284 -19.49 -1.73 -19.64
C GLU A 284 -19.46 -2.54 -20.95
N GLU A 285 -19.70 -1.89 -22.09
CA GLU A 285 -19.49 -2.53 -23.41
C GLU A 285 -18.30 -1.93 -24.17
N THR A 286 -17.47 -2.83 -24.69
CA THR A 286 -16.19 -2.51 -25.33
C THR A 286 -16.38 -2.24 -26.82
N LEU A 287 -15.76 -1.17 -27.33
CA LEU A 287 -15.75 -0.83 -28.75
C LEU A 287 -15.16 -1.97 -29.60
N SER A 288 -15.97 -2.53 -30.48
CA SER A 288 -15.52 -3.23 -31.68
C SER A 288 -16.31 -2.70 -32.88
N CYS A 289 -15.64 -2.51 -34.01
CA CYS A 289 -16.20 -1.89 -35.22
C CYS A 289 -16.36 -2.94 -36.35
N ALA A 290 -16.99 -2.50 -37.45
CA ALA A 290 -17.37 -3.26 -38.64
C ALA A 290 -18.70 -4.05 -38.50
N ASP A 291 -19.60 -4.08 -39.51
CA ASP A 291 -19.50 -3.45 -40.83
C ASP A 291 -20.86 -3.05 -41.45
N GLU A 292 -20.78 -2.39 -42.62
CA GLU A 292 -21.82 -1.94 -43.56
C GLU A 292 -23.16 -2.72 -43.59
N GLY A 293 -24.27 -1.97 -43.71
CA GLY A 293 -25.64 -2.51 -43.65
C GLY A 293 -26.74 -1.60 -44.23
N SER A 294 -26.44 -0.80 -45.25
CA SER A 294 -27.35 0.20 -45.81
C SER A 294 -28.68 -0.35 -46.36
N LYS A 295 -29.82 0.06 -45.75
CA LYS A 295 -31.05 0.45 -46.49
C LYS A 295 -32.16 1.10 -45.64
N ASP A 296 -32.48 2.34 -46.02
CA ASP A 296 -33.80 3.00 -45.95
C ASP A 296 -34.28 3.21 -47.42
N PRO A 297 -35.48 3.73 -47.75
CA PRO A 297 -36.59 4.17 -46.88
C PRO A 297 -37.99 3.59 -47.25
N SER A 298 -39.01 3.88 -46.43
CA SER A 298 -40.29 4.44 -46.93
C SER A 298 -41.14 5.08 -45.82
N LEU A 299 -41.87 6.13 -46.18
CA LEU A 299 -42.97 6.72 -45.41
C LEU A 299 -44.29 5.95 -45.68
N GLU A 300 -45.25 6.01 -44.74
CA GLU A 300 -46.61 6.57 -44.98
C GLU A 300 -47.57 6.50 -43.76
N ALA A 301 -48.63 7.30 -43.83
CA ALA A 301 -49.96 7.19 -43.21
C ALA A 301 -50.15 6.87 -41.70
N SER A 302 -50.58 7.91 -40.99
CA SER A 302 -51.41 7.96 -39.77
C SER A 302 -52.49 6.88 -39.55
N GLY A 303 -52.76 6.55 -38.28
CA GLY A 303 -53.99 5.89 -37.81
C GLY A 303 -54.36 6.29 -36.37
N THR A 304 -55.64 6.49 -36.05
CA THR A 304 -56.10 7.13 -34.80
C THR A 304 -56.72 6.20 -33.75
N ALA A 305 -56.31 6.40 -32.48
CA ALA A 305 -57.07 6.23 -31.22
C ALA A 305 -57.79 4.91 -30.86
N VAL A 306 -57.85 4.58 -29.55
CA VAL A 306 -59.10 4.29 -28.79
C VAL A 306 -58.84 3.78 -27.34
N GLU A 307 -59.51 4.42 -26.37
CA GLU A 307 -60.02 3.94 -25.05
C GLU A 307 -59.15 3.46 -23.85
N GLU A 308 -59.87 3.37 -22.72
CA GLU A 308 -59.45 3.20 -21.33
C GLU A 308 -58.75 1.88 -20.92
N GLY A 309 -58.05 1.94 -19.78
CA GLY A 309 -57.48 0.76 -19.10
C GLY A 309 -57.37 0.87 -17.57
N LYS A 310 -58.33 1.48 -16.85
CA LYS A 310 -58.26 1.63 -15.38
C LYS A 310 -58.22 0.26 -14.66
N LYS A 311 -57.23 0.01 -13.79
CA LYS A 311 -57.41 -0.91 -12.64
C LYS A 311 -56.58 -0.52 -11.40
N LYS A 312 -57.18 -0.72 -10.22
CA LYS A 312 -56.68 -0.27 -8.92
C LYS A 312 -55.93 -1.37 -8.17
N LYS A 313 -54.97 -0.94 -7.34
CA LYS A 313 -54.58 -1.49 -6.02
C LYS A 313 -54.56 -3.03 -5.85
N LYS A 314 -53.42 -3.53 -5.36
CA LYS A 314 -53.45 -4.31 -4.11
C LYS A 314 -52.24 -3.99 -3.22
N LYS A 315 -52.50 -3.83 -1.92
CA LYS A 315 -51.52 -3.57 -0.86
C LYS A 315 -51.50 -4.81 0.03
N ALA A 316 -50.36 -5.49 0.14
CA ALA A 316 -50.21 -6.64 1.03
C ALA A 316 -49.18 -6.31 2.12
N LYS A 317 -49.66 -6.19 3.36
CA LYS A 317 -48.84 -6.05 4.57
C LYS A 317 -48.76 -7.43 5.22
N LYS A 318 -47.56 -7.99 5.39
CA LYS A 318 -47.30 -9.08 6.34
C LYS A 318 -46.21 -8.64 7.30
N ALA A 319 -46.31 -9.08 8.55
CA ALA A 319 -45.42 -8.75 9.66
C ALA A 319 -45.32 -9.97 10.60
N LYS A 320 -44.49 -9.84 11.65
CA LYS A 320 -44.05 -10.93 12.55
C LYS A 320 -43.07 -11.89 11.84
N GLY A 321 -41.94 -12.28 12.41
CA GLY A 321 -41.59 -12.43 13.85
C GLY A 321 -41.68 -13.91 14.25
N ASP A 322 -41.03 -14.44 15.30
CA ASP A 322 -40.07 -13.94 16.30
C ASP A 322 -39.13 -15.16 16.63
N GLU A 323 -38.21 -15.28 17.62
CA GLU A 323 -37.75 -14.52 18.80
C GLU A 323 -36.38 -15.09 19.32
N ALA A 324 -35.81 -14.50 20.39
CA ALA A 324 -34.95 -15.13 21.44
C ALA A 324 -33.47 -15.54 21.19
N GLY A 325 -32.68 -15.51 22.30
CA GLY A 325 -31.27 -15.97 22.43
C GLY A 325 -30.30 -14.92 23.01
N ALA A 326 -30.30 -14.55 24.30
CA ALA A 326 -29.89 -15.30 25.50
C ALA A 326 -28.39 -15.72 25.51
N SER A 327 -27.57 -15.56 26.58
CA SER A 327 -27.75 -14.96 27.92
C SER A 327 -26.41 -14.92 28.72
N LYS A 328 -26.28 -14.03 29.73
CA LYS A 328 -25.36 -14.12 30.92
C LYS A 328 -23.82 -14.01 30.70
N SER A 329 -22.93 -13.72 31.67
CA SER A 329 -22.98 -13.02 33.00
C SER A 329 -21.56 -12.89 33.63
N VAL A 330 -21.43 -12.31 34.85
CA VAL A 330 -20.22 -12.24 35.75
C VAL A 330 -19.21 -11.13 35.34
N VAL A 331 -18.84 -10.09 36.11
CA VAL A 331 -18.29 -9.92 37.52
C VAL A 331 -16.78 -10.28 37.55
N SER A 332 -15.83 -9.60 38.23
CA SER A 332 -15.87 -8.67 39.39
C SER A 332 -14.78 -7.55 39.38
N ASP A 333 -15.00 -6.55 40.24
CA ASP A 333 -14.06 -5.80 41.12
C ASP A 333 -12.73 -5.16 40.64
N ALA A 334 -12.55 -3.91 41.08
CA ALA A 334 -11.25 -3.31 41.40
C ALA A 334 -11.37 -2.05 42.31
N LYS A 335 -11.71 -2.22 43.60
CA LYS A 335 -11.30 -1.27 44.67
C LYS A 335 -11.33 -1.88 46.07
#